data_AF-A0A1D2VSD7-F1
#
_entry.id   AF-A0A1D2VSD7-F1
#
_cell.length_a   1.000
_cell.length_b   1.000
_cell.length_c   1.000
_cell.angle_alpha   90.00
_cell.angle_beta   90.00
_cell.angle_gamma   90.00
#
_symmetry.space_group_name_H-M   'P 1'
#
loop_
_entity.id
_entity.type
_entity.pdbx_description
1 polymer ?
#
loop_
_entity_poly.entity_id
_entity_poly.type
_entity_poly.pdbx_seq_one_letter_code
_entity_poly.pdbx_strand_id
1 'polypeptide(L)'
;LRDYQQECLDRCFKALTQENKRRIGVSLPTGSGKTVIFSHLIKKFIDHVKSQNQNSSFKTKTLILVHRKELAYQAAKTMSQILPEYRIGIDMGDLKVDPINYDIVIASIQSLVFYSNPRLPNYDPDYFKLIIIDEVHHAASTTYQTILSHFGSHDFKSGISVAGFSATIRRHDGKSLSRILDHLVFHKSLPGMIEDGWLTDLKFTTVVTDKFSLNLDEHQLSKLLNTPEMNSLVLKIFLQLNKTYNFKSVLLFGADVSHVQNLTKLFNENNIPSAFVTGTTNNKVRFQTIEDFKQRKINILMNCNVFTEGTDIPQIDAIFLVKPTNSPNLMVQMIGRGLRLHGDKSICHVINFI
;
A
#
# COMPACT_ATOMS: atom_id res chain seq x y z
N LEU A 1 15.96 -10.33 8.17
CA LEU A 1 15.42 -8.95 8.17
C LEU A 1 16.56 -7.99 7.89
N ARG A 2 16.29 -6.83 7.28
CA ARG A 2 17.27 -5.73 7.18
C ARG A 2 17.39 -5.01 8.53
N ASP A 3 18.47 -4.26 8.76
CA ASP A 3 18.75 -3.64 10.06
C ASP A 3 17.63 -2.72 10.55
N TYR A 4 17.14 -1.81 9.70
CA TYR A 4 16.03 -0.93 10.07
C TYR A 4 14.72 -1.69 10.32
N GLN A 5 14.52 -2.84 9.65
CA GLN A 5 13.33 -3.68 9.84
C GLN A 5 13.40 -4.38 11.19
N GLN A 6 14.59 -4.84 11.57
CA GLN A 6 14.87 -5.43 12.88
C GLN A 6 14.69 -4.39 14.00
N GLU A 7 15.27 -3.20 13.83
CA GLU A 7 15.09 -2.08 14.76
C GLU A 7 13.60 -1.71 14.93
N CYS A 8 12.87 -1.59 13.82
CA CYS A 8 11.44 -1.31 13.83
C CYS A 8 10.66 -2.39 14.57
N LEU A 9 10.94 -3.67 14.29
CA LEU A 9 10.33 -4.82 14.95
C LEU A 9 10.55 -4.77 16.47
N ASP A 10 11.79 -4.53 16.89
CA ASP A 10 12.16 -4.55 18.31
C ASP A 10 11.52 -3.38 19.07
N ARG A 11 11.45 -2.18 18.45
CA ARG A 11 10.71 -1.05 19.05
C ARG A 11 9.22 -1.31 19.16
N CYS A 12 8.60 -1.89 18.14
CA CYS A 12 7.18 -2.26 18.18
C CYS A 12 6.92 -3.29 19.28
N PHE A 13 7.72 -4.35 19.31
CA PHE A 13 7.57 -5.43 20.28
C PHE A 13 7.76 -4.93 21.71
N LYS A 14 8.82 -4.14 21.97
CA LYS A 14 9.05 -3.48 23.26
C LYS A 14 7.88 -2.61 23.69
N ALA A 15 7.38 -1.77 22.77
CA ALA A 15 6.26 -0.88 23.05
C ALA A 15 5.00 -1.66 23.45
N LEU A 16 4.65 -2.73 22.72
CA LEU A 16 3.45 -3.53 23.00
C LEU A 16 3.58 -4.36 24.29
N THR A 17 4.75 -4.91 24.59
CA THR A 17 4.91 -5.94 25.66
C THR A 17 5.48 -5.41 26.96
N GLN A 18 6.45 -4.48 26.90
CA GLN A 18 7.17 -3.99 28.09
C GLN A 18 6.64 -2.64 28.54
N GLU A 19 6.31 -1.76 27.58
CA GLU A 19 5.83 -0.40 27.87
C GLU A 19 4.29 -0.31 27.91
N ASN A 20 3.60 -1.41 27.57
CA ASN A 20 2.13 -1.51 27.53
C ASN A 20 1.47 -0.39 26.67
N LYS A 21 2.17 0.05 25.62
CA LYS A 21 1.64 0.97 24.62
C LYS A 21 0.78 0.16 23.66
N ARG A 22 -0.53 0.17 23.87
CA ARG A 22 -1.44 -0.71 23.12
C ARG A 22 -1.78 -0.24 21.72
N ARG A 23 -1.62 1.04 21.40
CA ARG A 23 -1.99 1.58 20.09
C ARG A 23 -0.81 2.32 19.47
N ILE A 24 -0.05 1.60 18.66
CA ILE A 24 1.24 2.06 18.12
C ILE A 24 1.19 2.29 16.62
N GLY A 25 1.95 3.28 16.15
CA GLY A 25 2.11 3.61 14.74
C GLY A 25 3.54 3.44 14.26
N VAL A 26 3.67 2.97 13.03
CA VAL A 26 4.92 2.81 12.29
C VAL A 26 4.81 3.55 10.96
N SER A 27 5.67 4.55 10.78
CA SER A 27 5.71 5.37 9.55
C SER A 27 6.90 4.95 8.70
N LEU A 28 6.63 4.23 7.61
CA LEU A 28 7.66 3.67 6.75
C LEU A 28 7.28 3.81 5.26
N PRO A 29 8.16 4.32 4.39
CA PRO A 29 7.82 4.56 2.99
C PRO A 29 7.38 3.30 2.26
N THR A 30 6.63 3.46 1.17
CA THR A 30 6.34 2.35 0.26
C THR A 30 7.63 1.70 -0.23
N GLY A 31 7.67 0.37 -0.31
CA GLY A 31 8.87 -0.39 -0.69
C GLY A 31 9.78 -0.79 0.48
N SER A 32 9.53 -0.30 1.69
CA SER A 32 10.28 -0.66 2.93
C SER A 32 9.97 -2.05 3.51
N GLY A 33 9.09 -2.83 2.89
CA GLY A 33 8.72 -4.15 3.40
C GLY A 33 7.88 -4.13 4.68
N LYS A 34 6.96 -3.17 4.83
CA LYS A 34 6.00 -3.09 5.96
C LYS A 34 5.34 -4.44 6.29
N THR A 35 4.89 -5.16 5.25
CA THR A 35 4.30 -6.50 5.37
C THR A 35 5.22 -7.50 6.04
N VAL A 36 6.50 -7.49 5.70
CA VAL A 36 7.50 -8.37 6.32
C VAL A 36 7.67 -8.02 7.80
N ILE A 37 7.75 -6.73 8.13
CA ILE A 37 7.91 -6.25 9.51
C ILE A 37 6.74 -6.71 10.39
N PHE A 38 5.49 -6.41 9.99
CA PHE A 38 4.35 -6.79 10.83
C PHE A 38 4.15 -8.30 10.88
N SER A 39 4.60 -9.05 9.86
CA SER A 39 4.56 -10.51 9.88
C SER A 39 5.46 -11.09 10.98
N HIS A 40 6.68 -10.56 11.10
CA HIS A 40 7.58 -10.92 12.20
C HIS A 40 7.12 -10.38 13.56
N LEU A 41 6.45 -9.22 13.60
CA LEU A 41 5.84 -8.70 14.83
C LEU A 41 4.77 -9.64 15.35
N ILE A 42 3.89 -10.12 14.47
CA ILE A 42 2.85 -11.09 14.81
C ILE A 42 3.47 -12.38 15.37
N LYS A 43 4.52 -12.89 14.72
CA LYS A 43 5.28 -14.05 15.22
C LYS A 43 5.75 -13.85 16.66
N LYS A 44 6.56 -12.80 16.88
CA LYS A 44 7.12 -12.48 18.21
C LYS A 44 6.02 -12.28 19.25
N PHE A 45 4.92 -11.61 18.88
CA PHE A 45 3.81 -11.34 19.78
C PHE A 45 3.09 -12.62 20.19
N ILE A 46 2.78 -13.51 19.26
CA ILE A 46 2.13 -14.80 19.56
C ILE A 46 3.03 -15.66 20.47
N ASP A 47 4.33 -15.75 20.15
CA ASP A 47 5.28 -16.52 20.95
C ASP A 47 5.38 -15.97 22.39
N HIS A 48 5.39 -14.64 22.53
CA HIS A 48 5.36 -13.99 23.83
C HIS A 48 4.10 -14.33 24.63
N VAL A 49 2.91 -14.21 24.02
CA VAL A 49 1.65 -14.51 24.71
C VAL A 49 1.55 -15.98 25.12
N LYS A 50 2.05 -16.91 24.28
CA LYS A 50 2.16 -18.34 24.60
C LYS A 50 3.08 -18.59 25.80
N SER A 51 4.23 -17.92 25.87
CA SER A 51 5.21 -18.10 26.96
C SER A 51 4.67 -17.69 28.33
N GLN A 52 3.76 -16.71 28.38
CA GLN A 52 3.15 -16.18 29.60
C GLN A 52 1.98 -17.04 30.10
N ASN A 53 1.40 -17.89 29.25
CA ASN A 53 0.15 -18.61 29.54
C ASN A 53 0.32 -20.12 29.31
N GLN A 54 1.18 -20.76 30.11
CA GLN A 54 1.48 -22.21 29.98
C GLN A 54 0.28 -23.14 30.32
N ASN A 55 -0.77 -22.62 30.95
CA ASN A 55 -1.87 -23.42 31.52
C ASN A 55 -3.27 -23.18 30.91
N SER A 56 -3.40 -22.42 29.81
CA SER A 56 -4.72 -22.15 29.23
C SER A 56 -4.81 -22.49 27.74
N SER A 57 -5.97 -23.03 27.34
CA SER A 57 -6.43 -23.22 25.96
C SER A 57 -6.67 -21.88 25.23
N PHE A 58 -5.80 -20.91 25.46
CA PHE A 58 -5.97 -19.53 25.03
C PHE A 58 -5.63 -19.42 23.55
N LYS A 59 -6.67 -19.49 22.71
CA LYS A 59 -6.55 -19.29 21.25
C LYS A 59 -6.32 -17.80 20.98
N THR A 60 -5.06 -17.38 20.99
CA THR A 60 -4.67 -16.02 20.62
C THR A 60 -4.72 -15.86 19.11
N LYS A 61 -5.59 -14.98 18.63
CA LYS A 61 -5.78 -14.67 17.21
C LYS A 61 -5.29 -13.28 16.88
N THR A 62 -4.93 -13.09 15.62
CA THR A 62 -4.57 -11.80 15.04
C THR A 62 -5.52 -11.43 13.91
N LEU A 63 -5.97 -10.17 13.88
CA LEU A 63 -6.72 -9.58 12.78
C LEU A 63 -5.81 -8.63 12.00
N ILE A 64 -5.78 -8.75 10.69
CA ILE A 64 -5.08 -7.82 9.79
C ILE A 64 -6.12 -7.11 8.94
N LEU A 65 -6.25 -5.81 9.13
CA LEU A 65 -7.14 -4.96 8.36
C LEU A 65 -6.42 -4.41 7.13
N VAL A 66 -6.99 -4.68 5.97
CA VAL A 66 -6.52 -4.19 4.67
C VAL A 66 -7.67 -3.53 3.90
N HIS A 67 -7.36 -2.66 2.95
CA HIS A 67 -8.37 -1.95 2.15
C HIS A 67 -8.43 -2.43 0.69
N ARG A 68 -7.47 -3.25 0.22
CA ARG A 68 -7.48 -3.85 -1.14
C ARG A 68 -7.22 -5.35 -1.14
N LYS A 69 -7.74 -6.02 -2.17
CA LYS A 69 -7.64 -7.48 -2.36
C LYS A 69 -6.21 -7.90 -2.64
N GLU A 70 -5.48 -7.11 -3.40
CA GLU A 70 -4.07 -7.34 -3.73
C GLU A 70 -3.18 -7.31 -2.46
N LEU A 71 -3.43 -6.38 -1.54
CA LEU A 71 -2.75 -6.31 -0.25
C LEU A 71 -3.06 -7.54 0.62
N ALA A 72 -4.31 -8.00 0.61
CA ALA A 72 -4.72 -9.20 1.35
C ALA A 72 -3.92 -10.44 0.92
N TYR A 73 -3.84 -10.69 -0.39
CA TYR A 73 -3.08 -11.83 -0.92
C TYR A 73 -1.57 -11.67 -0.70
N GLN A 74 -1.03 -10.45 -0.83
CA GLN A 74 0.39 -10.19 -0.57
C GLN A 74 0.74 -10.48 0.90
N ALA A 75 -0.10 -10.02 1.82
CA ALA A 75 0.05 -10.30 3.25
C ALA A 75 -0.05 -11.80 3.53
N ALA A 76 -1.06 -12.48 2.98
CA ALA A 76 -1.23 -13.93 3.14
C ALA A 76 -0.01 -14.72 2.64
N LYS A 77 0.48 -14.41 1.43
CA LYS A 77 1.66 -15.06 0.86
C LYS A 77 2.90 -14.85 1.73
N THR A 78 3.14 -13.62 2.18
CA THR A 78 4.29 -13.30 3.04
C THR A 78 4.20 -14.03 4.38
N MET A 79 3.00 -14.06 4.95
CA MET A 79 2.74 -14.73 6.22
C MET A 79 2.91 -16.24 6.12
N SER A 80 2.39 -16.90 5.10
CA SER A 80 2.55 -18.35 4.91
C SER A 80 4.02 -18.77 4.79
N GLN A 81 4.91 -17.86 4.38
CA GLN A 81 6.35 -18.11 4.33
C GLN A 81 7.03 -17.94 5.70
N ILE A 82 6.59 -16.98 6.52
CA ILE A 82 7.20 -16.64 7.81
C ILE A 82 6.62 -17.47 8.97
N LEU A 83 5.35 -17.88 8.82
CA LEU A 83 4.49 -18.55 9.79
C LEU A 83 3.81 -19.78 9.16
N PRO A 84 4.56 -20.76 8.61
CA PRO A 84 3.99 -21.92 7.92
C PRO A 84 3.11 -22.81 8.83
N GLU A 85 3.30 -22.76 10.14
CA GLU A 85 2.56 -23.53 11.14
C GLU A 85 1.21 -22.90 11.55
N TYR A 86 0.91 -21.69 11.09
CA TYR A 86 -0.30 -20.95 11.45
C TYR A 86 -1.33 -20.96 10.32
N ARG A 87 -2.61 -21.15 10.68
CA ARG A 87 -3.71 -21.10 9.72
C ARG A 87 -4.06 -19.65 9.40
N ILE A 88 -3.89 -19.28 8.13
CA ILE A 88 -4.13 -17.93 7.63
C ILE A 88 -5.38 -17.93 6.76
N GLY A 89 -6.36 -17.11 7.14
CA GLY A 89 -7.63 -16.95 6.41
C GLY A 89 -7.74 -15.58 5.76
N ILE A 90 -8.40 -15.49 4.60
CA ILE A 90 -8.75 -14.22 3.95
C ILE A 90 -10.26 -14.04 3.98
N ASP A 91 -10.74 -13.00 4.65
CA ASP A 91 -12.15 -12.61 4.72
C ASP A 91 -12.40 -11.34 3.88
N MET A 92 -12.68 -11.50 2.59
CA MET A 92 -12.79 -10.37 1.67
C MET A 92 -13.66 -10.66 0.44
N GLY A 93 -14.69 -9.83 0.23
CA GLY A 93 -15.60 -9.98 -0.91
C GLY A 93 -16.28 -11.33 -0.87
N ASP A 94 -16.20 -12.11 -1.95
CA ASP A 94 -16.80 -13.45 -2.01
C ASP A 94 -16.04 -14.49 -1.15
N LEU A 95 -14.79 -14.21 -0.77
CA LEU A 95 -14.06 -15.06 0.17
C LEU A 95 -14.61 -14.83 1.57
N LYS A 96 -15.10 -15.90 2.18
CA LYS A 96 -15.62 -15.93 3.55
C LYS A 96 -14.88 -16.99 4.34
N VAL A 97 -14.44 -16.63 5.53
CA VAL A 97 -13.86 -17.56 6.48
C VAL A 97 -14.59 -17.45 7.81
N ASP A 98 -14.65 -18.54 8.54
CA ASP A 98 -15.03 -18.53 9.95
C ASP A 98 -13.78 -18.23 10.80
N PRO A 99 -13.70 -17.06 11.47
CA PRO A 99 -12.51 -16.64 12.22
C PRO A 99 -12.07 -17.64 13.29
N ILE A 100 -12.96 -18.48 13.81
CA ILE A 100 -12.62 -19.47 14.83
C ILE A 100 -11.60 -20.51 14.33
N ASN A 101 -11.60 -20.78 13.03
CA ASN A 101 -10.79 -21.81 12.39
C ASN A 101 -9.39 -21.34 11.97
N TYR A 102 -9.09 -20.04 12.10
CA TYR A 102 -7.83 -19.45 11.66
C TYR A 102 -7.11 -18.73 12.81
N ASP A 103 -5.79 -18.82 12.84
CA ASP A 103 -4.99 -18.17 13.87
C ASP A 103 -4.71 -16.71 13.48
N ILE A 104 -4.65 -16.43 12.17
CA ILE A 104 -4.51 -15.09 11.60
C ILE A 104 -5.60 -14.90 10.54
N VAL A 105 -6.38 -13.84 10.67
CA VAL A 105 -7.41 -13.49 9.68
C VAL A 105 -7.05 -12.16 9.04
N ILE A 106 -6.94 -12.16 7.71
CA ILE A 106 -6.75 -10.96 6.89
C ILE A 106 -8.11 -10.57 6.35
N ALA A 107 -8.65 -9.44 6.81
CA ALA A 107 -9.98 -9.01 6.48
C ALA A 107 -9.99 -7.64 5.81
N SER A 108 -10.87 -7.47 4.83
CA SER A 108 -11.16 -6.13 4.34
C SER A 108 -12.12 -5.40 5.26
N ILE A 109 -11.85 -4.11 5.51
CA ILE A 109 -12.73 -3.26 6.34
C ILE A 109 -14.17 -3.30 5.82
N GLN A 110 -14.34 -3.17 4.49
CA GLN A 110 -15.65 -3.20 3.84
C GLN A 110 -16.42 -4.49 4.12
N SER A 111 -15.77 -5.66 4.11
CA SER A 111 -16.46 -6.93 4.33
C SER A 111 -16.89 -7.13 5.79
N LEU A 112 -16.14 -6.56 6.75
CA LEU A 112 -16.48 -6.67 8.18
C LEU A 112 -17.73 -5.86 8.55
N VAL A 113 -17.84 -4.66 7.99
CA VAL A 113 -18.85 -3.66 8.39
C VAL A 113 -20.00 -3.51 7.37
N PHE A 114 -20.04 -4.36 6.34
CA PHE A 114 -21.03 -4.24 5.28
C PHE A 114 -22.46 -4.32 5.83
N TYR A 115 -23.24 -3.25 5.70
CA TYR A 115 -24.48 -3.07 6.45
C TYR A 115 -25.50 -4.20 6.26
N SER A 116 -25.65 -4.73 5.05
CA SER A 116 -26.64 -5.79 4.77
C SER A 116 -26.19 -7.19 5.19
N ASN A 117 -24.90 -7.42 5.47
CA ASN A 117 -24.39 -8.68 5.98
C ASN A 117 -23.05 -8.48 6.71
N PRO A 118 -23.07 -7.88 7.92
CA PRO A 118 -21.85 -7.58 8.65
C PRO A 118 -21.21 -8.88 9.14
N ARG A 119 -19.93 -9.07 8.86
CA ARG A 119 -19.16 -10.23 9.33
C ARG A 119 -18.52 -10.01 10.69
N LEU A 120 -18.37 -8.75 11.11
CA LEU A 120 -17.76 -8.37 12.39
C LEU A 120 -18.33 -9.12 13.61
N PRO A 121 -19.65 -9.40 13.72
CA PRO A 121 -20.19 -10.18 14.84
C PRO A 121 -19.61 -11.61 14.96
N ASN A 122 -19.07 -12.19 13.89
CA ASN A 122 -18.43 -13.50 13.92
C ASN A 122 -17.02 -13.47 14.54
N TYR A 123 -16.50 -12.28 14.84
CA TYR A 123 -15.18 -12.08 15.41
C TYR A 123 -15.30 -11.86 16.91
N ASP A 124 -15.34 -12.92 17.70
CA ASP A 124 -15.40 -12.79 19.16
C ASP A 124 -14.14 -12.09 19.72
N PRO A 125 -14.29 -10.91 20.37
CA PRO A 125 -13.18 -10.13 20.91
C PRO A 125 -12.26 -10.87 21.88
N ASP A 126 -12.77 -11.88 22.58
CA ASP A 126 -12.00 -12.59 23.60
C ASP A 126 -10.83 -13.38 23.00
N TYR A 127 -10.93 -13.78 21.72
CA TYR A 127 -9.84 -14.49 21.04
C TYR A 127 -8.77 -13.56 20.44
N PHE A 128 -9.12 -12.32 20.10
CA PHE A 128 -8.19 -11.43 19.38
C PHE A 128 -7.34 -10.63 20.34
N LYS A 129 -6.01 -10.69 20.18
CA LYS A 129 -5.06 -9.95 21.03
C LYS A 129 -4.19 -8.96 20.27
N LEU A 130 -4.19 -9.04 18.95
CA LEU A 130 -3.49 -8.10 18.09
C LEU A 130 -4.32 -7.76 16.84
N ILE A 131 -4.44 -6.46 16.56
CA ILE A 131 -4.97 -5.91 15.30
C ILE A 131 -3.82 -5.21 14.58
N ILE A 132 -3.52 -5.64 13.37
CA ILE A 132 -2.65 -4.90 12.45
C ILE A 132 -3.53 -4.11 11.49
N ILE A 133 -3.16 -2.85 11.25
CA ILE A 133 -3.82 -2.01 10.25
C ILE A 133 -2.79 -1.61 9.20
N ASP A 134 -2.94 -2.11 7.97
CA ASP A 134 -2.11 -1.66 6.85
C ASP A 134 -2.73 -0.43 6.17
N GLU A 135 -1.87 0.50 5.78
CA GLU A 135 -2.22 1.85 5.32
C GLU A 135 -3.21 2.56 6.26
N VAL A 136 -2.86 2.59 7.55
CA VAL A 136 -3.67 3.17 8.65
C VAL A 136 -4.04 4.65 8.44
N HIS A 137 -3.44 5.35 7.48
CA HIS A 137 -3.86 6.71 7.14
C HIS A 137 -5.28 6.80 6.56
N HIS A 138 -5.82 5.69 6.06
CA HIS A 138 -7.25 5.55 5.71
C HIS A 138 -8.16 5.36 6.93
N ALA A 139 -7.58 5.09 8.10
CA ALA A 139 -8.32 4.61 9.25
C ALA A 139 -9.16 5.68 9.97
N ALA A 140 -9.01 6.96 9.63
CA ALA A 140 -9.77 8.04 10.24
C ALA A 140 -11.30 7.99 10.02
N SER A 141 -11.81 7.04 9.24
CA SER A 141 -13.25 6.88 9.00
C SER A 141 -13.97 6.25 10.20
N THR A 142 -15.27 6.53 10.31
CA THR A 142 -16.18 5.94 11.31
C THR A 142 -16.15 4.42 11.29
N THR A 143 -15.91 3.83 10.12
CA THR A 143 -15.88 2.39 9.89
C THR A 143 -14.78 1.68 10.69
N TYR A 144 -13.58 2.25 10.75
CA TYR A 144 -12.50 1.68 11.56
C TYR A 144 -12.81 1.79 13.05
N GLN A 145 -13.41 2.90 13.47
CA GLN A 145 -13.82 3.08 14.87
C GLN A 145 -14.86 2.02 15.28
N THR A 146 -15.79 1.66 14.39
CA THR A 146 -16.74 0.55 14.65
C THR A 146 -16.00 -0.76 14.92
N ILE A 147 -15.03 -1.12 14.09
CA ILE A 147 -14.24 -2.36 14.28
C ILE A 147 -13.43 -2.28 15.57
N LEU A 148 -12.71 -1.18 15.79
CA LEU A 148 -11.89 -0.98 16.97
C LEU A 148 -12.69 -0.93 18.28
N SER A 149 -13.92 -0.44 18.24
CA SER A 149 -14.84 -0.42 19.38
C SER A 149 -15.39 -1.81 19.69
N HIS A 150 -15.71 -2.61 18.66
CA HIS A 150 -16.12 -4.01 18.81
C HIS A 150 -15.09 -4.82 19.62
N PHE A 151 -13.80 -4.60 19.35
CA PHE A 151 -12.72 -5.25 20.09
C PHE A 151 -12.34 -4.56 21.42
N GLY A 152 -13.02 -3.48 21.80
CA GLY A 152 -12.69 -2.74 23.02
C GLY A 152 -11.29 -2.13 23.03
N SER A 153 -10.73 -1.77 21.86
CA SER A 153 -9.34 -1.28 21.77
C SER A 153 -9.09 0.06 22.47
N HIS A 154 -10.15 0.79 22.79
CA HIS A 154 -10.09 2.01 23.61
C HIS A 154 -10.11 1.72 25.12
N ASP A 155 -10.52 0.51 25.53
CA ASP A 155 -10.53 0.10 26.93
C ASP A 155 -9.19 -0.58 27.30
N PHE A 156 -8.53 -0.06 28.33
CA PHE A 156 -7.30 -0.64 28.85
C PHE A 156 -7.51 -2.03 29.48
N LYS A 157 -8.75 -2.46 29.74
CA LYS A 157 -9.04 -3.80 30.28
C LYS A 157 -9.13 -4.90 29.22
N SER A 158 -9.37 -4.58 27.95
CA SER A 158 -9.61 -5.56 26.87
C SER A 158 -8.40 -6.45 26.54
N GLY A 159 -7.19 -5.99 26.87
CA GLY A 159 -5.95 -6.70 26.59
C GLY A 159 -5.53 -6.73 25.12
N ILE A 160 -6.27 -6.07 24.22
CA ILE A 160 -5.94 -6.03 22.79
C ILE A 160 -4.93 -4.95 22.46
N SER A 161 -4.01 -5.27 21.55
CA SER A 161 -3.06 -4.31 20.96
C SER A 161 -3.42 -3.99 19.50
N VAL A 162 -3.13 -2.78 19.06
CA VAL A 162 -3.32 -2.26 17.71
C VAL A 162 -1.98 -1.71 17.20
N ALA A 163 -1.53 -2.17 16.05
CA ALA A 163 -0.36 -1.64 15.37
C ALA A 163 -0.70 -1.20 13.95
N GLY A 164 -0.57 0.11 13.69
CA GLY A 164 -0.85 0.71 12.40
C GLY A 164 0.41 0.99 11.60
N PHE A 165 0.43 0.59 10.34
CA PHE A 165 1.53 0.76 9.40
C PHE A 165 1.08 1.67 8.26
N SER A 166 1.89 2.66 7.88
CA SER A 166 1.59 3.56 6.77
C SER A 166 2.85 4.24 6.25
N ALA A 167 2.87 4.64 4.98
CA ALA A 167 3.90 5.55 4.48
C ALA A 167 3.82 6.94 5.11
N THR A 168 2.61 7.35 5.51
CA THR A 168 2.31 8.70 5.98
C THR A 168 1.43 8.62 7.23
N ILE A 169 2.02 8.82 8.41
CA ILE A 169 1.28 8.87 9.68
C ILE A 169 1.01 10.30 10.13
N ARG A 170 1.90 11.24 9.77
CA ARG A 170 1.72 12.66 10.07
C ARG A 170 0.92 13.33 8.95
N ARG A 171 -0.29 13.78 9.25
CA ARG A 171 -0.96 14.81 8.46
C ARG A 171 -0.67 16.16 9.10
N HIS A 172 -0.48 17.20 8.29
CA HIS A 172 -0.26 18.58 8.75
C HIS A 172 -1.46 19.16 9.53
N ASP A 173 -2.61 18.49 9.51
CA ASP A 173 -3.86 18.91 10.15
C ASP A 173 -4.10 18.33 11.57
N GLY A 174 -3.18 17.48 12.07
CA GLY A 174 -3.09 17.08 13.49
C GLY A 174 -4.27 16.29 14.10
N LYS A 175 -5.35 16.04 13.37
CA LYS A 175 -6.64 15.64 13.98
C LYS A 175 -7.14 14.21 13.71
N SER A 176 -6.53 13.43 12.82
CA SER A 176 -7.20 12.21 12.32
C SER A 176 -6.63 10.86 12.79
N LEU A 177 -5.33 10.75 13.08
CA LEU A 177 -4.72 9.46 13.45
C LEU A 177 -4.63 9.21 14.95
N SER A 178 -4.64 10.26 15.77
CA SER A 178 -4.59 10.18 17.24
C SER A 178 -5.78 9.42 17.85
N ARG A 179 -6.92 9.38 17.14
CA ARG A 179 -8.08 8.59 17.58
C ARG A 179 -7.80 7.09 17.55
N ILE A 180 -6.84 6.65 16.75
CA ILE A 180 -6.60 5.23 16.46
C ILE A 180 -5.27 4.78 17.03
N LEU A 181 -4.25 5.62 16.93
CA LEU A 181 -2.89 5.35 17.38
C LEU A 181 -2.44 6.44 18.35
N ASP A 182 -1.90 6.03 19.50
CA ASP A 182 -1.43 6.94 20.54
C ASP A 182 0.06 7.27 20.37
N HIS A 183 0.84 6.30 19.91
CA HIS A 183 2.31 6.38 19.95
C HIS A 183 2.93 6.07 18.59
N LEU A 184 3.59 7.04 17.97
CA LEU A 184 4.49 6.77 16.83
C LEU A 184 5.80 6.19 17.37
N VAL A 185 6.01 4.89 17.21
CA VAL A 185 7.16 4.17 17.79
C VAL A 185 8.35 4.05 16.85
N PHE A 186 8.10 4.17 15.54
CA PHE A 186 9.14 4.10 14.53
C PHE A 186 8.81 4.98 13.32
N HIS A 187 9.82 5.68 12.81
CA HIS A 187 9.72 6.49 11.60
C HIS A 187 11.03 6.47 10.82
N LYS A 188 10.94 6.21 9.51
CA LYS A 188 11.98 6.59 8.55
C LYS A 188 11.35 7.39 7.41
N SER A 189 12.04 8.42 6.95
CA SER A 189 11.62 9.24 5.82
C SER A 189 12.01 8.57 4.50
N LEU A 190 11.39 8.99 3.39
CA LEU A 190 11.77 8.51 2.07
C LEU A 190 13.22 8.89 1.71
N PRO A 191 13.69 10.14 1.91
CA PRO A 191 15.08 10.50 1.66
C PRO A 191 16.06 9.67 2.50
N GLY A 192 15.82 9.50 3.80
CA GLY A 192 16.72 8.72 4.66
C GLY A 192 16.81 7.24 4.23
N MET A 193 15.71 6.67 3.72
CA MET A 193 15.72 5.30 3.20
C MET A 193 16.48 5.15 1.87
N ILE A 194 16.56 6.22 1.07
CA ILE A 194 17.37 6.27 -0.15
C ILE A 194 18.85 6.44 0.24
N GLU A 195 19.16 7.40 1.12
CA GLU A 195 20.51 7.65 1.63
C GLU A 195 21.14 6.41 2.28
N ASP A 196 20.35 5.65 3.04
CA ASP A 196 20.78 4.39 3.66
C ASP A 196 20.92 3.22 2.65
N GLY A 197 20.62 3.42 1.36
CA GLY A 197 20.70 2.39 0.32
C GLY A 197 19.59 1.33 0.37
N TRP A 198 18.52 1.56 1.14
CA TRP A 198 17.40 0.61 1.27
C TRP A 198 16.36 0.74 0.16
N LEU A 199 16.36 1.88 -0.54
CA LEU A 199 15.56 2.20 -1.72
C LEU A 199 16.49 2.65 -2.85
N THR A 200 16.01 2.50 -4.09
CA THR A 200 16.70 2.98 -5.29
C THR A 200 16.77 4.51 -5.29
N ASP A 201 17.86 5.07 -5.83
CA ASP A 201 18.00 6.51 -6.04
C ASP A 201 16.88 7.09 -6.90
N LEU A 202 16.60 8.37 -6.67
CA LEU A 202 15.52 9.09 -7.33
C LEU A 202 16.10 10.21 -8.20
N LYS A 203 15.71 10.23 -9.48
CA LYS A 203 15.83 11.41 -10.34
C LYS A 203 14.47 12.05 -10.51
N PHE A 204 14.36 13.35 -10.26
CA PHE A 204 13.10 14.08 -10.41
C PHE A 204 13.18 15.04 -11.59
N THR A 205 12.15 15.08 -12.43
CA THR A 205 12.02 16.05 -13.53
C THR A 205 10.61 16.57 -13.56
N THR A 206 10.49 17.89 -13.56
CA THR A 206 9.21 18.59 -13.62
C THR A 206 8.98 19.11 -15.03
N VAL A 207 7.85 18.77 -15.62
CA VAL A 207 7.38 19.32 -16.90
C VAL A 207 6.30 20.34 -16.59
N VAL A 208 6.58 21.60 -16.89
CA VAL A 208 5.65 22.71 -16.62
C VAL A 208 4.84 23.01 -17.88
N THR A 209 3.53 23.12 -17.74
CA THR A 209 2.61 23.56 -18.80
C THR A 209 1.52 24.45 -18.22
N ASP A 210 1.15 25.45 -19.00
CA ASP A 210 0.02 26.35 -18.81
C ASP A 210 -1.35 25.66 -18.63
N LYS A 211 -1.49 24.39 -19.06
CA LYS A 211 -2.76 23.65 -19.04
C LYS A 211 -3.01 22.85 -17.76
N PHE A 212 -2.00 22.63 -16.91
CA PHE A 212 -2.15 21.90 -15.64
C PHE A 212 -2.46 22.89 -14.49
N SER A 213 -3.65 23.48 -14.46
CA SER A 213 -4.06 24.31 -13.32
C SER A 213 -4.54 23.44 -12.13
N LEU A 214 -3.86 23.56 -10.99
CA LEU A 214 -4.13 22.79 -9.74
C LEU A 214 -5.47 23.13 -9.04
N ASN A 215 -6.20 24.13 -9.53
CA ASN A 215 -7.42 24.67 -8.91
C ASN A 215 -8.74 24.13 -9.51
N LEU A 216 -8.69 23.09 -10.35
CA LEU A 216 -9.88 22.57 -11.03
C LEU A 216 -10.33 21.22 -10.45
N ASP A 217 -11.63 20.93 -10.54
CA ASP A 217 -12.19 19.64 -10.13
C ASP A 217 -11.63 18.48 -11.00
N GLU A 218 -11.62 17.24 -10.48
CA GLU A 218 -11.05 16.07 -11.18
C GLU A 218 -11.67 15.82 -12.57
N HIS A 219 -12.94 16.17 -12.77
CA HIS A 219 -13.66 15.95 -14.03
C HIS A 219 -13.33 17.01 -15.09
N GLN A 220 -13.19 18.27 -14.71
CA GLN A 220 -12.75 19.37 -15.56
C GLN A 220 -11.29 19.19 -15.95
N LEU A 221 -10.49 18.70 -15.02
CA LEU A 221 -9.09 18.41 -15.22
C LEU A 221 -8.86 17.28 -16.25
N SER A 222 -9.65 16.20 -16.20
CA SER A 222 -9.57 15.13 -17.21
C SER A 222 -9.78 15.65 -18.64
N LYS A 223 -10.75 16.57 -18.86
CA LYS A 223 -11.00 17.16 -20.19
C LYS A 223 -9.86 18.01 -20.70
N LEU A 224 -9.15 18.72 -19.81
CA LEU A 224 -7.99 19.54 -20.17
C LEU A 224 -6.73 18.71 -20.43
N LEU A 225 -6.63 17.56 -19.79
CA LEU A 225 -5.48 16.67 -19.91
C LEU A 225 -5.59 15.70 -21.07
N ASN A 226 -6.80 15.21 -21.36
CA ASN A 226 -7.04 14.27 -22.44
C ASN A 226 -7.30 14.97 -23.78
N THR A 227 -6.39 15.87 -24.18
CA THR A 227 -6.42 16.50 -25.51
C THR A 227 -5.30 15.95 -26.40
N PRO A 228 -5.45 15.99 -27.73
CA PRO A 228 -4.40 15.55 -28.65
C PRO A 228 -3.06 16.25 -28.41
N GLU A 229 -3.06 17.54 -28.09
CA GLU A 229 -1.85 18.32 -27.83
C GLU A 229 -1.15 17.84 -26.55
N MET A 230 -1.90 17.59 -25.48
CA MET A 230 -1.37 17.12 -24.20
C MET A 230 -0.84 15.69 -24.28
N ASN A 231 -1.61 14.80 -24.91
CA ASN A 231 -1.18 13.43 -25.13
C ASN A 231 0.09 13.37 -26.00
N SER A 232 0.17 14.24 -27.03
CA SER A 232 1.37 14.38 -27.87
C SER A 232 2.57 14.94 -27.09
N LEU A 233 2.35 15.88 -26.17
CA LEU A 233 3.40 16.39 -25.29
C LEU A 233 3.97 15.27 -24.39
N VAL A 234 3.10 14.46 -23.79
CA VAL A 234 3.50 13.30 -22.96
C VAL A 234 4.36 12.33 -23.76
N LEU A 235 3.92 11.97 -24.98
CA LEU A 235 4.68 11.13 -25.88
C LEU A 235 6.03 11.76 -26.26
N LYS A 236 6.06 13.05 -26.60
CA LYS A 236 7.28 13.78 -26.97
C LYS A 236 8.30 13.77 -25.84
N ILE A 237 7.87 14.08 -24.63
CA ILE A 237 8.72 14.06 -23.43
C ILE A 237 9.23 12.63 -23.17
N PHE A 238 8.36 11.63 -23.26
CA PHE A 238 8.76 10.24 -23.14
C PHE A 238 9.86 9.89 -24.15
N LEU A 239 9.66 10.15 -25.45
CA LEU A 239 10.62 9.84 -26.50
C LEU A 239 11.96 10.56 -26.29
N GLN A 240 11.93 11.83 -25.87
CA GLN A 240 13.14 12.60 -25.60
C GLN A 240 13.94 12.01 -24.43
N LEU A 241 13.27 11.72 -23.31
CA LEU A 241 13.94 11.14 -22.14
C LEU A 241 14.38 9.70 -22.40
N ASN A 242 13.59 8.92 -23.13
CA ASN A 242 13.89 7.53 -23.43
C ASN A 242 15.17 7.39 -24.29
N LYS A 243 15.50 8.36 -25.15
CA LYS A 243 16.78 8.39 -25.87
C LYS A 243 17.99 8.47 -24.94
N THR A 244 17.86 9.15 -23.80
CA THR A 244 18.95 9.34 -22.84
C THR A 244 19.01 8.22 -21.80
N TYR A 245 17.84 7.80 -21.29
CA TYR A 245 17.76 6.90 -20.14
C TYR A 245 17.38 5.46 -20.49
N ASN A 246 16.88 5.21 -21.71
CA ASN A 246 16.49 3.88 -22.20
C ASN A 246 15.61 3.11 -21.20
N PHE A 247 14.44 3.69 -20.88
CA PHE A 247 13.50 3.14 -19.91
C PHE A 247 13.00 1.77 -20.36
N LYS A 248 13.06 0.78 -19.46
CA LYS A 248 12.62 -0.59 -19.70
C LYS A 248 11.24 -0.88 -19.11
N SER A 249 10.85 -0.18 -18.05
CA SER A 249 9.60 -0.46 -17.32
C SER A 249 9.03 0.82 -16.71
N VAL A 250 8.13 1.45 -17.47
CA VAL A 250 7.50 2.72 -17.10
C VAL A 250 6.12 2.47 -16.49
N LEU A 251 5.88 3.05 -15.31
CA LEU A 251 4.55 3.15 -14.72
C LEU A 251 3.99 4.56 -14.92
N LEU A 252 2.84 4.68 -15.60
CA LEU A 252 2.23 5.96 -15.92
C LEU A 252 0.88 6.13 -15.21
N PHE A 253 0.75 7.17 -14.40
CA PHE A 253 -0.48 7.55 -13.73
C PHE A 253 -1.22 8.60 -14.56
N GLY A 254 -2.33 8.19 -15.18
CA GLY A 254 -3.19 9.07 -15.95
C GLY A 254 -4.31 9.69 -15.11
N ALA A 255 -4.95 10.71 -15.67
CA ALA A 255 -6.01 11.48 -15.01
C ALA A 255 -7.30 10.66 -14.79
N ASP A 256 -7.76 9.97 -15.83
CA ASP A 256 -8.99 9.18 -15.84
C ASP A 256 -8.88 7.96 -16.79
N VAL A 257 -9.97 7.19 -16.90
CA VAL A 257 -10.02 5.99 -17.75
C VAL A 257 -9.86 6.33 -19.23
N SER A 258 -10.52 7.39 -19.72
CA SER A 258 -10.43 7.76 -21.13
C SER A 258 -9.02 8.24 -21.50
N HIS A 259 -8.37 9.00 -20.61
CA HIS A 259 -7.01 9.47 -20.83
C HIS A 259 -6.01 8.32 -20.96
N VAL A 260 -6.03 7.32 -20.06
CA VAL A 260 -5.09 6.18 -20.17
C VAL A 260 -5.36 5.32 -21.41
N GLN A 261 -6.61 5.22 -21.86
CA GLN A 261 -6.96 4.53 -23.11
C GLN A 261 -6.39 5.27 -24.33
N ASN A 262 -6.57 6.59 -24.40
CA ASN A 262 -6.08 7.42 -25.49
C ASN A 262 -4.54 7.45 -25.53
N LEU A 263 -3.88 7.59 -24.38
CA LEU A 263 -2.42 7.48 -24.30
C LEU A 263 -1.93 6.11 -24.73
N THR A 264 -2.57 5.02 -24.28
CA THR A 264 -2.17 3.66 -24.68
C THR A 264 -2.28 3.48 -26.19
N LYS A 265 -3.36 3.98 -26.80
CA LYS A 265 -3.52 3.96 -28.26
C LYS A 265 -2.40 4.73 -28.95
N LEU A 266 -2.16 5.98 -28.53
CA LEU A 266 -1.13 6.84 -29.10
C LEU A 266 0.27 6.23 -29.02
N PHE A 267 0.62 5.62 -27.88
CA PHE A 267 1.93 4.99 -27.70
C PHE A 267 2.09 3.74 -28.57
N ASN A 268 1.06 2.90 -28.67
CA ASN A 268 1.10 1.72 -29.54
C ASN A 268 1.16 2.09 -31.04
N GLU A 269 0.46 3.15 -31.48
CA GLU A 269 0.56 3.71 -32.84
C GLU A 269 1.99 4.19 -33.18
N ASN A 270 2.79 4.52 -32.16
CA ASN A 270 4.19 4.90 -32.28
C ASN A 270 5.15 3.73 -31.98
N ASN A 271 4.67 2.48 -32.06
CA ASN A 271 5.44 1.25 -31.83
C ASN A 271 6.07 1.15 -30.44
N ILE A 272 5.43 1.74 -29.42
CA ILE A 272 5.85 1.61 -28.01
C ILE A 272 4.85 0.67 -27.31
N PRO A 273 5.26 -0.58 -27.00
CA PRO A 273 4.38 -1.55 -26.37
C PRO A 273 3.83 -1.02 -25.04
N SER A 274 2.53 -0.76 -25.01
CA SER A 274 1.86 -0.15 -23.88
C SER A 274 0.51 -0.79 -23.61
N ALA A 275 0.14 -0.87 -22.34
CA ALA A 275 -1.15 -1.37 -21.90
C ALA A 275 -1.64 -0.53 -20.72
N PHE A 276 -2.95 -0.59 -20.45
CA PHE A 276 -3.55 0.06 -19.30
C PHE A 276 -4.29 -0.91 -18.38
N VAL A 277 -4.38 -0.57 -17.11
CA VAL A 277 -5.24 -1.24 -16.12
C VAL A 277 -6.08 -0.21 -15.39
N THR A 278 -7.38 -0.45 -15.33
CA THR A 278 -8.37 0.38 -14.62
C THR A 278 -9.10 -0.42 -13.54
N GLY A 279 -9.92 0.26 -12.74
CA GLY A 279 -10.75 -0.39 -11.71
C GLY A 279 -11.71 -1.44 -12.27
N THR A 280 -12.14 -1.29 -13.54
CA THR A 280 -13.09 -2.19 -14.22
C THR A 280 -12.40 -3.30 -15.03
N THR A 281 -11.07 -3.30 -15.16
CA THR A 281 -10.34 -4.37 -15.84
C THR A 281 -10.57 -5.71 -15.12
N ASN A 282 -11.01 -6.72 -15.87
CA ASN A 282 -11.22 -8.07 -15.34
C ASN A 282 -9.95 -8.63 -14.67
N ASN A 283 -10.09 -9.34 -13.56
CA ASN A 283 -8.96 -9.86 -12.78
C ASN A 283 -7.99 -10.73 -13.60
N LYS A 284 -8.49 -11.58 -14.50
CA LYS A 284 -7.63 -12.42 -15.36
C LYS A 284 -6.80 -11.57 -16.31
N VAL A 285 -7.43 -10.58 -16.94
CA VAL A 285 -6.77 -9.63 -17.85
C VAL A 285 -5.75 -8.80 -17.08
N ARG A 286 -6.12 -8.24 -15.92
CA ARG A 286 -5.21 -7.49 -15.03
C ARG A 286 -3.98 -8.31 -14.68
N PHE A 287 -4.17 -9.56 -14.25
CA PHE A 287 -3.06 -10.44 -13.92
C PHE A 287 -2.13 -10.65 -15.12
N GLN A 288 -2.70 -11.00 -16.28
CA GLN A 288 -1.91 -11.22 -17.49
C GLN A 288 -1.14 -9.96 -17.92
N THR A 289 -1.78 -8.78 -17.90
CA THR A 289 -1.12 -7.50 -18.23
C THR A 289 0.05 -7.20 -17.29
N ILE A 290 -0.10 -7.48 -15.99
CA ILE A 290 0.98 -7.30 -15.01
C ILE A 290 2.12 -8.28 -15.29
N GLU A 291 1.84 -9.53 -15.63
CA GLU A 291 2.87 -10.52 -15.97
C GLU A 291 3.58 -10.18 -17.28
N ASP A 292 2.87 -9.71 -18.30
CA ASP A 292 3.47 -9.26 -19.56
C ASP A 292 4.35 -8.01 -19.36
N PHE A 293 3.96 -7.11 -18.46
CA PHE A 293 4.78 -5.98 -18.04
C PHE A 293 6.04 -6.43 -17.28
N LYS A 294 5.91 -7.38 -16.33
CA LYS A 294 7.07 -7.98 -15.64
C LYS A 294 8.04 -8.64 -16.62
N GLN A 295 7.52 -9.32 -17.63
CA GLN A 295 8.32 -9.95 -18.69
C GLN A 295 8.86 -8.97 -19.73
N ARG A 296 8.61 -7.65 -19.59
CA ARG A 296 8.99 -6.60 -20.54
C ARG A 296 8.46 -6.80 -21.96
N LYS A 297 7.37 -7.54 -22.12
CA LYS A 297 6.59 -7.55 -23.37
C LYS A 297 5.84 -6.24 -23.56
N ILE A 298 5.53 -5.58 -22.44
CA ILE A 298 4.96 -4.23 -22.37
C ILE A 298 6.01 -3.35 -21.68
N ASN A 299 6.36 -2.23 -22.30
CA ASN A 299 7.31 -1.27 -21.76
C ASN A 299 6.64 -0.26 -20.83
N ILE A 300 5.36 0.06 -21.09
CA ILE A 300 4.62 1.09 -20.37
C ILE A 300 3.30 0.53 -19.86
N LEU A 301 3.15 0.52 -18.53
CA LEU A 301 1.92 0.18 -17.86
C LEU A 301 1.24 1.47 -17.38
N MET A 302 0.09 1.78 -17.97
CA MET A 302 -0.70 2.96 -17.63
C MET A 302 -1.82 2.59 -16.66
N ASN A 303 -2.16 3.49 -15.73
CA ASN A 303 -3.27 3.27 -14.82
C ASN A 303 -3.96 4.55 -14.37
N CYS A 304 -5.21 4.40 -13.97
CA CYS A 304 -5.97 5.43 -13.27
C CYS A 304 -6.37 4.88 -11.89
N ASN A 305 -5.76 5.42 -10.82
CA ASN A 305 -6.02 5.07 -9.40
C ASN A 305 -5.85 3.57 -8.99
N VAL A 306 -5.41 2.69 -9.90
CA VAL A 306 -5.23 1.25 -9.59
C VAL A 306 -3.94 0.97 -8.80
N PHE A 307 -2.79 1.38 -9.32
CA PHE A 307 -1.48 1.01 -8.77
C PHE A 307 -0.94 1.99 -7.73
N THR A 308 -1.83 2.75 -7.11
CA THR A 308 -1.47 3.64 -6.00
C THR A 308 -1.09 2.84 -4.76
N GLU A 309 -1.67 1.64 -4.58
CA GLU A 309 -1.43 0.70 -3.48
C GLU A 309 -1.30 -0.75 -3.96
N GLY A 310 -0.78 -1.65 -3.13
CA GLY A 310 -0.87 -3.12 -3.32
C GLY A 310 -0.13 -3.74 -4.51
N THR A 311 0.75 -3.00 -5.18
CA THR A 311 1.45 -3.49 -6.39
C THR A 311 2.93 -3.71 -6.12
N ASP A 312 3.42 -4.90 -6.44
CA ASP A 312 4.81 -5.33 -6.25
C ASP A 312 5.51 -5.60 -7.59
N ILE A 313 6.11 -4.55 -8.14
CA ILE A 313 6.83 -4.59 -9.42
C ILE A 313 8.16 -3.84 -9.24
N PRO A 314 9.21 -4.51 -8.76
CA PRO A 314 10.47 -3.84 -8.41
C PRO A 314 11.24 -3.29 -9.62
N GLN A 315 11.02 -3.86 -10.80
CA GLN A 315 11.72 -3.48 -12.02
C GLN A 315 11.34 -2.11 -12.61
N ILE A 316 10.31 -1.43 -12.08
CA ILE A 316 9.90 -0.09 -12.56
C ILE A 316 11.09 0.87 -12.44
N ASP A 317 11.50 1.45 -13.56
CA ASP A 317 12.64 2.38 -13.66
C ASP A 317 12.24 3.82 -13.99
N ALA A 318 10.99 4.03 -14.41
CA ALA A 318 10.43 5.37 -14.52
C ALA A 318 8.97 5.45 -14.06
N ILE A 319 8.60 6.60 -13.51
CA ILE A 319 7.23 6.94 -13.13
C ILE A 319 6.83 8.23 -13.82
N PHE A 320 5.73 8.19 -14.56
CA PHE A 320 5.14 9.35 -15.20
C PHE A 320 3.87 9.74 -14.43
N LEU A 321 3.88 10.92 -13.81
CA LEU A 321 2.73 11.49 -13.12
C LEU A 321 2.04 12.48 -14.07
N VAL A 322 1.11 11.95 -14.88
CA VAL A 322 0.33 12.72 -15.87
C VAL A 322 -1.06 13.08 -15.31
N LYS A 323 -1.13 13.20 -13.99
CA LYS A 323 -2.28 13.65 -13.22
C LYS A 323 -1.77 14.65 -12.19
N PRO A 324 -2.23 15.90 -12.19
CA PRO A 324 -1.91 16.82 -11.12
C PRO A 324 -2.48 16.27 -9.82
N THR A 325 -1.63 16.20 -8.82
CA THR A 325 -1.94 15.56 -7.54
C THR A 325 -1.71 16.57 -6.42
N ASN A 326 -2.81 17.09 -5.86
CA ASN A 326 -2.78 17.99 -4.71
C ASN A 326 -2.52 17.25 -3.38
N SER A 327 -2.40 15.93 -3.40
CA SER A 327 -2.14 15.09 -2.22
C SER A 327 -0.67 14.66 -2.16
N PRO A 328 0.16 15.25 -1.28
CA PRO A 328 1.54 14.82 -1.09
C PRO A 328 1.64 13.33 -0.73
N ASN A 329 0.69 12.80 0.04
CA ASN A 329 0.66 11.40 0.44
C ASN A 329 0.51 10.47 -0.78
N LEU A 330 -0.42 10.80 -1.67
CA LEU A 330 -0.63 10.02 -2.89
C LEU A 330 0.61 10.08 -3.79
N MET A 331 1.24 11.24 -3.91
CA MET A 331 2.49 11.40 -4.67
C MET A 331 3.61 10.51 -4.11
N VAL A 332 3.83 10.53 -2.79
CA VAL A 332 4.84 9.66 -2.14
C VAL A 332 4.53 8.17 -2.35
N GLN A 333 3.26 7.78 -2.30
CA GLN A 333 2.86 6.40 -2.57
C GLN A 333 3.14 5.99 -4.02
N MET A 334 2.81 6.84 -5.00
CA MET A 334 3.06 6.60 -6.43
C MET A 334 4.56 6.49 -6.69
N ILE A 335 5.34 7.48 -6.24
CA ILE A 335 6.81 7.50 -6.38
C ILE A 335 7.43 6.25 -5.75
N GLY A 336 7.00 5.88 -4.54
CA GLY A 336 7.52 4.71 -3.84
C GLY A 336 7.31 3.37 -4.56
N ARG A 337 6.47 3.29 -5.61
CA ARG A 337 6.35 2.08 -6.44
C ARG A 337 7.61 1.80 -7.23
N GLY A 338 8.31 2.84 -7.67
CA GLY A 338 9.52 2.78 -8.48
C GLY A 338 10.80 2.76 -7.67
N LEU A 339 10.74 2.96 -6.35
CA LEU A 339 11.94 3.05 -5.49
C LEU A 339 12.37 1.71 -4.88
N ARG A 340 11.74 0.60 -5.25
CA ARG A 340 12.19 -0.72 -4.84
C ARG A 340 13.49 -1.10 -5.55
N LEU A 341 14.44 -1.66 -4.81
CA LEU A 341 15.69 -2.20 -5.36
C LEU A 341 15.42 -3.31 -6.39
N HIS A 342 16.20 -3.30 -7.49
CA HIS A 342 16.17 -4.32 -8.52
C HIS A 342 17.53 -4.37 -9.24
N GLY A 343 18.03 -5.56 -9.59
CA GLY A 343 19.39 -5.71 -10.15
C GLY A 343 19.63 -4.95 -11.45
N ASP A 344 18.59 -4.78 -12.26
CA ASP A 344 18.66 -4.05 -13.54
C ASP A 344 18.49 -2.53 -13.41
N LYS A 345 18.42 -1.98 -12.19
CA LYS A 345 18.05 -0.58 -11.95
C LYS A 345 18.84 0.04 -10.79
N SER A 346 19.61 1.06 -11.10
CA SER A 346 20.29 1.91 -10.11
C SER A 346 19.53 3.18 -9.75
N ILE A 347 18.69 3.69 -10.66
CA ILE A 347 17.93 4.93 -10.47
C ILE A 347 16.48 4.78 -10.96
N CYS A 348 15.54 5.40 -10.27
CA CYS A 348 14.16 5.58 -10.73
C CYS A 348 13.96 7.02 -11.16
N HIS A 349 13.50 7.24 -12.39
CA HIS A 349 13.21 8.58 -12.90
C HIS A 349 11.72 8.91 -12.73
N VAL A 350 11.41 9.90 -11.90
CA VAL A 350 10.06 10.47 -11.77
C VAL A 350 9.93 11.69 -12.66
N ILE A 351 8.96 11.64 -13.56
CA ILE A 351 8.57 12.72 -14.46
C ILE A 351 7.21 13.22 -13.98
N ASN A 352 7.17 14.44 -13.45
CA ASN A 352 5.97 15.06 -12.89
C ASN A 352 5.47 16.18 -13.81
N PHE A 353 4.25 16.04 -14.33
CA PHE A 353 3.61 17.07 -15.15
C PHE A 353 2.80 17.99 -14.24
N ILE A 354 3.08 19.30 -14.31
CA ILE A 354 2.44 20.36 -13.51
C ILE A 354 2.07 21.58 -14.33
#